data_AF-A0A2N2GNE7-F1
#
_entry.id   AF-A0A2N2GNE7-F1
#
_cell.length_a   1.000
_cell.length_b   1.000
_cell.length_c   1.000
_cell.angle_alpha   90.00
_cell.angle_beta   90.00
_cell.angle_gamma   90.00
#
_symmetry.space_group_name_H-M   'P 1'
#
loop_
_entity.id
_entity.type
_entity.pdbx_description
1 polymer ?
#
loop_
_entity_poly.entity_id
_entity_poly.type
_entity_poly.pdbx_seq_one_letter_code
_entity_poly.pdbx_strand_id
1 'polypeptide(L)'
;MIPMLLAGLGLVVVAGCGEGKPSCELLYKRLDKCDKMPLKKDVFMEMCNKKKDEHSEEIACSAKTGCDDFKKCMEDARKAASSKRAQKRFDEAMGKNDLKDAMMICDIHKDNLSEDLKKKCGELGPKAYDDFMKKATELRKTADKQDYGLCFELKDLGKKLGADKEKAAEVVCKEIDLQVTMKKAMTEIDKRITEKQDSMPFYCMESTLKKFDEVGTDFAKEKKKELINACFIKMGKAILEKQVPEMKGFCRYSVKEIYKAVKQYELKDEAIDALITQAAPLCDK
;
A
#
# COMPACT_ATOMS: atom_id res chain seq x y z
N MET A 1 23.68 -70.22 -23.39
CA MET A 1 23.49 -70.28 -24.85
C MET A 1 23.06 -68.90 -25.34
N ILE A 2 23.97 -68.25 -26.06
CA ILE A 2 23.84 -67.10 -26.99
C ILE A 2 22.87 -67.51 -28.15
N PRO A 3 22.21 -66.64 -28.99
CA PRO A 3 22.58 -65.27 -29.44
C PRO A 3 21.47 -64.19 -29.73
N MET A 4 21.98 -62.96 -29.98
CA MET A 4 21.69 -61.94 -31.04
C MET A 4 20.32 -61.22 -31.12
N LEU A 5 20.25 -59.87 -31.02
CA LEU A 5 20.62 -58.77 -31.98
C LEU A 5 19.57 -58.51 -33.08
N LEU A 6 18.97 -57.30 -33.08
CA LEU A 6 18.55 -56.46 -34.23
C LEU A 6 17.74 -55.26 -33.66
N ALA A 7 18.33 -54.08 -33.48
CA ALA A 7 18.49 -53.01 -34.48
C ALA A 7 17.17 -52.56 -35.12
N GLY A 8 16.75 -51.32 -34.83
CA GLY A 8 15.57 -50.69 -35.42
C GLY A 8 15.34 -49.25 -34.98
N LEU A 9 16.40 -48.45 -34.85
CA LEU A 9 16.32 -46.99 -34.78
C LEU A 9 16.09 -46.48 -36.21
N GLY A 10 14.96 -45.85 -36.46
CA GLY A 10 14.60 -45.34 -37.78
C GLY A 10 13.56 -44.23 -37.71
N LEU A 11 13.77 -43.22 -36.86
CA LEU A 11 13.08 -41.94 -37.03
C LEU A 11 13.90 -41.10 -38.01
N VAL A 12 13.34 -41.06 -39.22
CA VAL A 12 13.81 -40.37 -40.40
C VAL A 12 14.21 -38.93 -40.06
N VAL A 13 15.52 -38.69 -40.06
CA VAL A 13 16.10 -37.36 -40.15
C VAL A 13 15.76 -36.86 -41.55
N VAL A 14 14.76 -35.99 -41.65
CA VAL A 14 14.54 -35.21 -42.86
C VAL A 14 15.74 -34.27 -42.99
N ALA A 15 16.71 -34.71 -43.78
CA ALA A 15 17.84 -33.91 -44.25
C ALA A 15 17.31 -32.86 -45.24
N GLY A 16 16.85 -31.73 -44.70
CA GLY A 16 16.84 -30.46 -45.43
C GLY A 16 18.19 -29.78 -45.24
N CYS A 17 18.88 -29.46 -46.33
CA CYS A 17 20.10 -28.65 -46.33
C CYS A 17 19.83 -27.29 -45.68
N GLY A 18 20.20 -27.15 -44.40
CA GLY A 18 20.16 -25.89 -43.65
C GLY A 18 21.54 -25.60 -43.07
N GLU A 19 22.03 -24.39 -43.30
CA GLU A 19 23.33 -23.88 -42.88
C GLU A 19 23.63 -24.13 -41.38
N GLY A 20 24.53 -25.05 -41.07
CA GLY A 20 25.20 -25.17 -39.76
C GLY A 20 24.35 -25.61 -38.56
N LYS A 21 25.02 -26.04 -37.48
CA LYS A 21 24.34 -26.29 -36.18
C LYS A 21 23.94 -24.96 -35.53
N PRO A 22 22.81 -24.92 -34.79
CA PRO A 22 22.42 -23.76 -33.99
C PRO A 22 23.59 -23.24 -33.13
N SER A 23 23.90 -21.96 -33.28
CA SER A 23 25.02 -21.31 -32.58
C SER A 23 24.79 -19.81 -32.47
N CYS A 24 25.51 -19.14 -31.56
CA CYS A 24 25.49 -17.67 -31.46
C CYS A 24 25.89 -17.02 -32.80
N GLU A 25 26.82 -17.62 -33.54
CA GLU A 25 27.22 -17.08 -34.84
C GLU A 25 26.11 -17.21 -35.89
N LEU A 26 25.44 -18.36 -35.94
CA LEU A 26 24.32 -18.56 -36.84
C LEU A 26 23.14 -17.65 -36.45
N LEU A 27 22.89 -17.48 -35.15
CA LEU A 27 21.88 -16.55 -34.63
C LEU A 27 22.19 -15.11 -35.05
N TYR A 28 23.44 -14.65 -34.93
CA TYR A 28 23.84 -13.31 -35.40
C TYR A 28 23.57 -13.14 -36.89
N LYS A 29 23.98 -14.10 -37.72
CA LYS A 29 23.75 -14.06 -39.18
C LYS A 29 22.26 -14.01 -39.52
N ARG A 30 21.42 -14.76 -38.80
CA ARG A 30 19.96 -14.75 -39.00
C ARG A 30 19.32 -13.45 -38.55
N LEU A 31 19.75 -12.90 -37.41
CA LEU A 31 19.29 -11.60 -36.92
C LEU A 31 19.70 -10.46 -37.86
N ASP A 32 20.92 -10.46 -38.38
CA ASP A 32 21.41 -9.45 -39.33
C ASP A 32 20.71 -9.52 -40.70
N LYS A 33 20.37 -10.74 -41.14
CA LYS A 33 19.68 -10.97 -42.42
C LYS A 33 18.18 -10.67 -42.35
N CYS A 34 17.50 -11.15 -41.31
CA CYS A 34 16.05 -11.17 -41.23
C CYS A 34 15.48 -10.02 -40.41
N ASP A 35 16.27 -9.44 -39.52
CA ASP A 35 15.92 -8.31 -38.66
C ASP A 35 17.02 -7.23 -38.76
N LYS A 36 16.93 -6.14 -38.00
CA LYS A 36 18.00 -5.14 -37.91
C LYS A 36 18.80 -5.37 -36.64
N MET A 37 20.06 -5.80 -36.77
CA MET A 37 20.94 -6.01 -35.63
C MET A 37 21.66 -4.71 -35.22
N PRO A 38 21.37 -4.13 -34.04
CA PRO A 38 21.98 -2.87 -33.62
C PRO A 38 23.40 -3.05 -33.03
N LEU A 39 23.81 -4.28 -32.73
CA LEU A 39 25.09 -4.59 -32.09
C LEU A 39 26.14 -5.06 -33.12
N LYS A 40 27.39 -4.64 -32.90
CA LYS A 40 28.54 -5.19 -33.63
C LYS A 40 28.68 -6.69 -33.32
N LYS A 41 29.10 -7.47 -34.33
CA LYS A 41 29.24 -8.94 -34.24
C LYS A 41 29.98 -9.40 -32.99
N ASP A 42 31.16 -8.82 -32.73
CA ASP A 42 32.01 -9.25 -31.62
C ASP A 42 31.33 -9.05 -30.25
N VAL A 43 30.64 -7.91 -30.06
CA VAL A 43 29.88 -7.60 -28.84
C VAL A 43 28.72 -8.58 -28.65
N PHE A 44 27.98 -8.87 -29.72
CA PHE A 44 26.90 -9.85 -29.65
C PHE A 44 27.42 -11.25 -29.32
N MET A 45 28.49 -11.67 -29.98
CA MET A 45 29.09 -12.99 -29.77
C MET A 45 29.60 -13.14 -28.34
N GLU A 46 30.23 -12.12 -27.77
CA GLU A 46 30.65 -12.11 -26.37
C GLU A 46 29.45 -12.29 -25.42
N MET A 47 28.40 -11.48 -25.59
CA MET A 47 27.21 -11.55 -24.73
C MET A 47 26.48 -12.89 -24.85
N CYS A 48 26.26 -13.36 -26.07
CA CYS A 48 25.56 -14.62 -26.35
C CYS A 48 26.34 -15.82 -25.80
N ASN A 49 27.66 -15.86 -25.97
CA ASN A 49 28.47 -16.95 -25.43
C ASN A 49 28.55 -16.94 -23.90
N LYS A 50 28.63 -15.75 -23.28
CA LYS A 50 28.66 -15.61 -21.81
C LYS A 50 27.38 -16.10 -21.14
N LYS A 51 26.25 -16.01 -21.84
CA LYS A 51 24.91 -16.38 -21.35
C LYS A 51 24.26 -17.47 -22.21
N LYS A 52 25.06 -18.36 -22.79
CA LYS A 52 24.63 -19.33 -23.80
C LYS A 52 23.45 -20.18 -23.33
N ASP A 53 23.46 -20.61 -22.08
CA ASP A 53 22.40 -21.44 -21.50
C ASP A 53 21.08 -20.65 -21.36
N GLU A 54 21.15 -19.37 -20.98
CA GLU A 54 20.00 -18.46 -20.89
C GLU A 54 19.40 -18.14 -22.28
N HIS A 55 20.21 -18.19 -23.34
CA HIS A 55 19.81 -17.92 -24.73
C HIS A 55 19.62 -19.19 -25.57
N SER A 56 19.62 -20.37 -24.95
CA SER A 56 19.62 -21.66 -25.68
C SER A 56 18.44 -21.83 -26.66
N GLU A 57 17.24 -21.37 -26.29
CA GLU A 57 16.05 -21.40 -27.15
C GLU A 57 16.15 -20.39 -28.32
N GLU A 58 16.66 -19.18 -28.06
CA GLU A 58 16.91 -18.18 -29.11
C GLU A 58 17.98 -18.68 -30.10
N ILE A 59 19.03 -19.32 -29.58
CA ILE A 59 20.07 -19.97 -30.40
C ILE A 59 19.44 -21.08 -31.24
N ALA A 60 18.55 -21.90 -30.69
CA ALA A 60 17.86 -22.97 -31.42
C ALA A 60 17.04 -22.43 -32.61
N CYS A 61 16.44 -21.25 -32.48
CA CYS A 61 15.70 -20.59 -33.57
C CYS A 61 16.56 -20.31 -34.81
N SER A 62 17.88 -20.17 -34.66
CA SER A 62 18.79 -19.94 -35.79
C SER A 62 18.81 -21.08 -36.84
N ALA A 63 18.28 -22.26 -36.50
CA ALA A 63 18.04 -23.35 -37.44
C ALA A 63 16.96 -23.01 -38.49
N LYS A 64 16.08 -22.04 -38.22
CA LYS A 64 15.04 -21.61 -39.16
C LYS A 64 15.67 -20.77 -40.27
N THR A 65 15.51 -21.21 -41.51
CA THR A 65 16.12 -20.58 -42.69
C THR A 65 15.26 -19.46 -43.28
N GLY A 66 13.92 -19.57 -43.18
CA GLY A 66 12.96 -18.54 -43.57
C GLY A 66 12.86 -17.43 -42.54
N CYS A 67 12.82 -16.17 -42.99
CA CYS A 67 12.80 -15.03 -42.08
C CYS A 67 11.51 -14.93 -41.25
N ASP A 68 10.36 -15.32 -41.80
CA ASP A 68 9.09 -15.28 -41.06
C ASP A 68 9.05 -16.35 -39.96
N ASP A 69 9.45 -17.58 -40.29
CA ASP A 69 9.57 -18.68 -39.31
C ASP A 69 10.61 -18.39 -38.24
N PHE A 70 11.74 -17.78 -38.63
CA PHE A 70 12.78 -17.34 -37.71
C PHE A 70 12.26 -16.26 -36.76
N LYS A 71 11.60 -15.21 -37.28
CA LYS A 71 11.02 -14.13 -36.47
C LYS A 71 10.00 -14.65 -35.49
N LYS A 72 9.09 -15.51 -35.95
CA LYS A 72 8.07 -16.14 -35.09
C LYS A 72 8.72 -16.97 -33.98
N CYS A 73 9.71 -17.80 -34.33
CA CYS A 73 10.46 -18.58 -33.34
C CYS A 73 11.15 -17.68 -32.30
N MET A 74 11.82 -16.61 -32.76
CA MET A 74 12.49 -15.65 -31.87
C MET A 74 11.49 -14.93 -30.95
N GLU A 75 10.32 -14.57 -31.45
CA GLU A 75 9.26 -13.96 -30.65
C GLU A 75 8.78 -14.92 -29.55
N ASP A 76 8.50 -16.17 -29.91
CA ASP A 76 8.06 -17.20 -28.96
C ASP A 76 9.15 -17.50 -27.90
N ALA A 77 10.41 -17.65 -28.31
CA ALA A 77 11.54 -17.86 -27.41
C ALA A 77 11.75 -16.68 -26.44
N ARG A 78 11.65 -15.43 -26.93
CA ARG A 78 11.75 -14.23 -26.09
C ARG A 78 10.60 -14.13 -25.10
N LYS A 79 9.36 -14.47 -25.52
CA LYS A 79 8.20 -14.53 -24.63
C LYS A 79 8.38 -15.58 -23.54
N ALA A 80 8.81 -16.79 -23.90
CA ALA A 80 9.09 -17.86 -22.95
C ALA A 80 10.19 -17.46 -21.94
N ALA A 81 11.31 -16.92 -22.41
CA ALA A 81 12.39 -16.44 -21.55
C ALA A 81 11.94 -15.29 -20.64
N SER A 82 11.13 -14.36 -21.14
CA SER A 82 10.54 -13.28 -20.35
C SER A 82 9.63 -13.82 -19.25
N SER A 83 8.72 -14.75 -19.59
CA SER A 83 7.83 -15.40 -18.62
C SER A 83 8.62 -16.14 -17.54
N LYS A 84 9.69 -16.85 -17.91
CA LYS A 84 10.54 -17.58 -16.95
C LYS A 84 11.26 -16.62 -16.00
N ARG A 85 11.76 -15.49 -16.51
CA ARG A 85 12.36 -14.43 -15.67
C ARG A 85 11.34 -13.80 -14.74
N ALA A 86 10.14 -13.50 -15.23
CA ALA A 86 9.05 -12.96 -14.41
C ALA A 86 8.67 -13.94 -13.29
N GLN A 87 8.52 -15.23 -13.60
CA GLN A 87 8.24 -16.29 -12.61
C GLN A 87 9.31 -16.34 -11.53
N LYS A 88 10.60 -16.38 -11.92
CA LYS A 88 11.71 -16.40 -10.97
C LYS A 88 11.69 -15.19 -10.03
N ARG A 89 11.54 -13.98 -10.58
CA ARG A 89 11.48 -12.75 -9.76
C ARG A 89 10.26 -12.74 -8.85
N PHE A 90 9.11 -13.22 -9.34
CA PHE A 90 7.89 -13.32 -8.54
C PHE A 90 8.10 -14.26 -7.35
N ASP A 91 8.65 -15.45 -7.58
CA ASP A 91 8.90 -16.42 -6.52
C ASP A 91 9.94 -15.90 -5.50
N GLU A 92 10.96 -15.16 -5.96
CA GLU A 92 11.93 -14.48 -5.08
C GLU A 92 11.26 -13.40 -4.21
N ALA A 93 10.38 -12.58 -4.79
CA ALA A 93 9.62 -11.56 -4.06
C ALA A 93 8.66 -12.19 -3.04
N MET A 94 7.92 -13.22 -3.45
CA MET A 94 7.03 -13.97 -2.56
C MET A 94 7.79 -14.66 -1.43
N GLY A 95 8.98 -15.22 -1.71
CA GLY A 95 9.86 -15.82 -0.70
C GLY A 95 10.36 -14.82 0.35
N LYS A 96 10.48 -13.54 -0.01
CA LYS A 96 10.83 -12.44 0.91
C LYS A 96 9.61 -11.78 1.57
N ASN A 97 8.40 -12.25 1.26
CA ASN A 97 7.14 -11.60 1.63
C ASN A 97 7.05 -10.13 1.14
N ASP A 98 7.70 -9.83 0.01
CA ASP A 98 7.65 -8.52 -0.64
C ASP A 98 6.49 -8.49 -1.63
N LEU A 99 5.28 -8.29 -1.08
CA LEU A 99 4.05 -8.26 -1.87
C LEU A 99 4.05 -7.11 -2.90
N LYS A 100 4.76 -6.01 -2.62
CA LYS A 100 4.83 -4.87 -3.52
C LYS A 100 5.61 -5.22 -4.79
N ASP A 101 6.80 -5.80 -4.64
CA ASP A 101 7.61 -6.22 -5.79
C ASP A 101 6.89 -7.34 -6.56
N ALA A 102 6.23 -8.28 -5.86
CA ALA A 102 5.44 -9.33 -6.50
C ALA A 102 4.28 -8.76 -7.35
N MET A 103 3.55 -7.75 -6.85
CA MET A 103 2.49 -7.06 -7.61
C MET A 103 3.07 -6.27 -8.80
N MET A 104 4.20 -5.58 -8.60
CA MET A 104 4.87 -4.84 -9.68
C MET A 104 5.29 -5.78 -10.82
N ILE A 105 5.78 -6.98 -10.51
CA ILE A 105 6.12 -7.99 -11.51
C ILE A 105 4.88 -8.43 -12.29
N CYS A 106 3.75 -8.65 -11.61
CA CYS A 106 2.48 -8.97 -12.24
C CYS A 106 2.02 -7.87 -13.21
N ASP A 107 2.11 -6.61 -12.79
CA ASP A 107 1.67 -5.46 -13.60
C ASP A 107 2.57 -5.23 -14.83
N ILE A 108 3.91 -5.29 -14.65
CA ILE A 108 4.87 -5.06 -15.75
C ILE A 108 4.78 -6.15 -16.82
N HIS A 109 4.57 -7.39 -16.41
CA HIS A 109 4.62 -8.53 -17.31
C HIS A 109 3.26 -9.08 -17.72
N LYS A 110 2.15 -8.40 -17.38
CA LYS A 110 0.75 -8.88 -17.53
C LYS A 110 0.43 -9.58 -18.86
N ASP A 111 0.98 -9.10 -19.97
CA ASP A 111 0.70 -9.61 -21.32
C ASP A 111 1.53 -10.85 -21.69
N ASN A 112 2.58 -11.14 -20.92
CA ASN A 112 3.57 -12.19 -21.18
C ASN A 112 3.77 -13.15 -19.98
N LEU A 113 2.84 -13.15 -19.02
CA LEU A 113 2.84 -14.10 -17.91
C LEU A 113 2.41 -15.50 -18.41
N SER A 114 2.98 -16.56 -17.83
CA SER A 114 2.43 -17.91 -17.95
C SER A 114 1.04 -17.98 -17.29
N GLU A 115 0.20 -18.93 -17.70
CA GLU A 115 -1.14 -19.10 -17.12
C GLU A 115 -1.11 -19.32 -15.60
N ASP A 116 -0.13 -20.10 -15.11
CA ASP A 116 0.08 -20.30 -13.67
C ASP A 116 0.40 -18.98 -12.94
N LEU A 117 1.26 -18.14 -13.54
CA LEU A 117 1.64 -16.86 -12.95
C LEU A 117 0.48 -15.85 -13.02
N LYS A 118 -0.30 -15.84 -14.11
CA LYS A 118 -1.52 -15.03 -14.20
C LYS A 118 -2.49 -15.34 -13.07
N LYS A 119 -2.70 -16.63 -12.77
CA LYS A 119 -3.54 -17.06 -11.65
C LYS A 119 -3.00 -16.58 -10.32
N LYS A 120 -1.71 -16.81 -10.04
CA LYS A 120 -1.04 -16.31 -8.81
C LYS A 120 -1.14 -14.79 -8.67
N CYS A 121 -0.97 -14.05 -9.76
CA CYS A 121 -1.10 -12.60 -9.80
C CYS A 121 -2.53 -12.14 -9.51
N GLY A 122 -3.55 -12.82 -10.04
CA GLY A 122 -4.95 -12.53 -9.75
C GLY A 122 -5.33 -12.74 -8.28
N GLU A 123 -4.71 -13.73 -7.61
CA GLU A 123 -4.92 -14.00 -6.19
C GLU A 123 -4.12 -13.05 -5.26
N LEU A 124 -3.08 -12.39 -5.79
CA LEU A 124 -2.19 -11.56 -4.99
C LEU A 124 -2.85 -10.27 -4.52
N GLY A 125 -3.66 -9.63 -5.36
CA GLY A 125 -4.35 -8.37 -5.04
C GLY A 125 -5.23 -8.48 -3.78
N PRO A 126 -6.19 -9.42 -3.72
CA PRO A 126 -7.01 -9.67 -2.53
C PRO A 126 -6.18 -9.96 -1.28
N LYS A 127 -5.15 -10.82 -1.40
CA LYS A 127 -4.27 -11.17 -0.28
C LYS A 127 -3.51 -9.95 0.26
N ALA A 128 -2.92 -9.15 -0.64
CA ALA A 128 -2.19 -7.95 -0.26
C ALA A 128 -3.10 -6.90 0.38
N TYR A 129 -4.32 -6.75 -0.14
CA TYR A 129 -5.33 -5.89 0.47
C TYR A 129 -5.66 -6.33 1.89
N ASP A 130 -5.94 -7.62 2.12
CA ASP A 130 -6.33 -8.12 3.44
C ASP A 130 -5.16 -7.99 4.44
N ASP A 131 -3.93 -8.24 4.02
CA ASP A 131 -2.72 -8.03 4.84
C ASP A 131 -2.51 -6.56 5.20
N PHE A 132 -2.67 -5.64 4.24
CA PHE A 132 -2.57 -4.21 4.51
C PHE A 132 -3.73 -3.72 5.38
N MET A 133 -4.95 -4.21 5.17
CA MET A 133 -6.11 -3.87 5.98
C MET A 133 -5.91 -4.29 7.44
N LYS A 134 -5.33 -5.47 7.67
CA LYS A 134 -4.95 -5.92 9.01
C LYS A 134 -3.93 -4.98 9.64
N LYS A 135 -2.87 -4.59 8.90
CA LYS A 135 -1.87 -3.62 9.39
C LYS A 135 -2.50 -2.27 9.72
N ALA A 136 -3.39 -1.76 8.86
CA ALA A 136 -4.08 -0.50 9.07
C ALA A 136 -5.01 -0.55 10.29
N THR A 137 -5.72 -1.67 10.49
CA THR A 137 -6.61 -1.87 11.63
C THR A 137 -5.85 -1.89 12.97
N GLU A 138 -4.64 -2.46 12.99
CA GLU A 138 -3.77 -2.40 14.17
C GLU A 138 -3.20 -0.99 14.37
N LEU A 139 -2.74 -0.35 13.29
CA LEU A 139 -2.21 1.02 13.35
C LEU A 139 -3.27 2.02 13.86
N ARG A 140 -4.54 1.86 13.46
CA ARG A 140 -5.67 2.66 13.93
C ARG A 140 -5.76 2.76 15.46
N LYS A 141 -5.27 1.76 16.21
CA LYS A 141 -5.35 1.75 17.68
C LYS A 141 -4.24 2.57 18.35
N THR A 142 -3.08 2.66 17.71
CA THR A 142 -1.84 3.12 18.37
C THR A 142 -1.07 4.21 17.60
N ALA A 143 -1.55 4.59 16.42
CA ALA A 143 -0.88 5.52 15.52
C ALA A 143 -0.43 6.80 16.22
N ASP A 144 0.85 7.12 16.05
CA ASP A 144 1.48 8.37 16.47
C ASP A 144 1.72 9.32 15.28
N LYS A 145 1.87 8.75 14.09
CA LYS A 145 1.94 9.43 12.81
C LYS A 145 1.08 8.71 11.78
N GLN A 146 0.68 9.44 10.73
CA GLN A 146 0.02 8.83 9.59
C GLN A 146 1.00 7.97 8.79
N ASP A 147 0.54 6.82 8.31
CA ASP A 147 1.27 6.00 7.34
C ASP A 147 0.67 6.21 5.94
N TYR A 148 1.12 7.28 5.28
CA TYR A 148 0.66 7.64 3.93
C TYR A 148 0.94 6.54 2.91
N GLY A 149 2.05 5.81 3.07
CA GLY A 149 2.40 4.71 2.17
C GLY A 149 1.40 3.58 2.25
N LEU A 150 1.14 3.09 3.48
CA LEU A 150 0.14 2.05 3.72
C LEU A 150 -1.24 2.47 3.20
N CYS A 151 -1.67 3.70 3.50
CA CYS A 151 -2.98 4.20 3.09
C CYS A 151 -3.12 4.40 1.57
N PHE A 152 -2.04 4.79 0.89
CA PHE A 152 -2.02 4.87 -0.57
C PHE A 152 -2.20 3.48 -1.20
N GLU A 153 -1.39 2.51 -0.78
CA GLU A 153 -1.43 1.13 -1.31
C GLU A 153 -2.79 0.47 -1.04
N LEU A 154 -3.35 0.64 0.16
CA LEU A 154 -4.69 0.14 0.51
C LEU A 154 -5.79 0.72 -0.38
N LYS A 155 -5.76 2.03 -0.64
CA LYS A 155 -6.74 2.69 -1.50
C LYS A 155 -6.60 2.28 -2.96
N ASP A 156 -5.37 2.15 -3.46
CA ASP A 156 -5.11 1.69 -4.84
C ASP A 156 -5.61 0.26 -5.04
N LEU A 157 -5.29 -0.65 -4.12
CA LEU A 157 -5.80 -2.02 -4.15
C LEU A 157 -7.31 -2.07 -3.96
N GLY A 158 -7.86 -1.27 -3.04
CA GLY A 158 -9.30 -1.17 -2.82
C GLY A 158 -10.04 -0.80 -4.11
N LYS A 159 -9.55 0.21 -4.85
CA LYS A 159 -10.11 0.62 -6.16
C LYS A 159 -10.11 -0.51 -7.18
N LYS A 160 -9.01 -1.27 -7.25
CA LYS A 160 -8.88 -2.40 -8.17
C LYS A 160 -9.81 -3.57 -7.80
N LEU A 161 -10.09 -3.76 -6.51
CA LEU A 161 -10.91 -4.85 -5.98
C LEU A 161 -12.41 -4.54 -5.89
N GLY A 162 -12.79 -3.25 -5.93
CA GLY A 162 -14.18 -2.80 -5.99
C GLY A 162 -14.56 -1.78 -4.92
N ALA A 163 -15.72 -1.14 -5.11
CA ALA A 163 -16.16 0.01 -4.32
C ALA A 163 -16.22 -0.25 -2.80
N ASP A 164 -16.61 -1.45 -2.37
CA ASP A 164 -16.69 -1.80 -0.95
C ASP A 164 -15.29 -1.84 -0.30
N LYS A 165 -14.30 -2.38 -1.01
CA LYS A 165 -12.91 -2.45 -0.56
C LYS A 165 -12.28 -1.05 -0.59
N GLU A 166 -12.54 -0.25 -1.63
CA GLU A 166 -12.12 1.16 -1.67
C GLU A 166 -12.66 1.95 -0.46
N LYS A 167 -13.96 1.83 -0.17
CA LYS A 167 -14.59 2.52 0.95
C LYS A 167 -14.02 2.06 2.30
N ALA A 168 -13.83 0.76 2.49
CA ALA A 168 -13.23 0.24 3.73
C ALA A 168 -11.79 0.76 3.93
N ALA A 169 -10.98 0.80 2.87
CA ALA A 169 -9.64 1.39 2.89
C ALA A 169 -9.66 2.89 3.23
N GLU A 170 -10.61 3.64 2.67
CA GLU A 170 -10.76 5.06 2.99
C GLU A 170 -11.11 5.29 4.45
N VAL A 171 -12.08 4.52 4.98
CA VAL A 171 -12.54 4.62 6.36
C VAL A 171 -11.41 4.33 7.34
N VAL A 172 -10.71 3.20 7.21
CA VAL A 172 -9.64 2.85 8.16
C VAL A 172 -8.51 3.90 8.16
N CYS A 173 -8.21 4.48 7.00
CA CYS A 173 -7.20 5.53 6.87
C CYS A 173 -7.63 6.85 7.52
N LYS A 174 -8.91 7.22 7.40
CA LYS A 174 -9.48 8.38 8.14
C LYS A 174 -9.43 8.13 9.65
N GLU A 175 -9.73 6.93 10.10
CA GLU A 175 -9.66 6.57 11.52
C GLU A 175 -8.23 6.60 12.07
N ILE A 176 -7.22 6.19 11.28
CA ILE A 176 -5.80 6.36 11.64
C ILE A 176 -5.46 7.84 11.84
N ASP A 177 -5.92 8.74 10.95
CA ASP A 177 -5.70 10.18 11.11
C ASP A 177 -6.37 10.74 12.37
N LEU A 178 -7.60 10.30 12.66
CA LEU A 178 -8.28 10.67 13.90
C LEU A 178 -7.50 10.19 15.14
N GLN A 179 -6.91 9.00 15.12
CA GLN A 179 -6.07 8.50 16.20
C GLN A 179 -4.81 9.36 16.40
N VAL A 180 -4.14 9.75 15.31
CA VAL A 180 -2.98 10.64 15.35
C VAL A 180 -3.37 12.01 15.93
N THR A 181 -4.50 12.55 15.49
CA THR A 181 -5.08 13.79 16.00
C THR A 181 -5.37 13.68 17.50
N MET A 182 -5.99 12.59 17.93
CA MET A 182 -6.30 12.31 19.32
C MET A 182 -5.04 12.29 20.19
N LYS A 183 -3.99 11.59 19.76
CA LYS A 183 -2.73 11.52 20.51
C LYS A 183 -2.07 12.89 20.69
N LYS A 184 -2.06 13.70 19.63
CA LYS A 184 -1.54 15.07 19.68
C LYS A 184 -2.39 15.96 20.60
N ALA A 185 -3.71 15.84 20.50
CA ALA A 185 -4.64 16.59 21.34
C ALA A 185 -4.43 16.28 22.83
N MET A 186 -4.36 15.00 23.21
CA MET A 186 -4.12 14.60 24.60
C MET A 186 -2.78 15.15 25.11
N THR A 187 -1.73 15.05 24.30
CA THR A 187 -0.39 15.55 24.67
C THR A 187 -0.40 17.07 24.88
N GLU A 188 -1.06 17.83 24.00
CA GLU A 188 -1.17 19.28 24.15
C GLU A 188 -2.02 19.67 25.36
N ILE A 189 -3.16 18.99 25.58
CA ILE A 189 -4.01 19.21 26.76
C ILE A 189 -3.22 19.00 28.05
N ASP A 190 -2.51 17.87 28.17
CA ASP A 190 -1.71 17.56 29.35
C ASP A 190 -0.63 18.62 29.59
N LYS A 191 0.10 18.98 28.52
CA LYS A 191 1.11 20.04 28.59
C LYS A 191 0.51 21.36 29.09
N ARG A 192 -0.63 21.79 28.55
CA ARG A 192 -1.27 23.06 28.93
C ARG A 192 -1.77 23.06 30.37
N ILE A 193 -2.31 21.94 30.85
CA ILE A 193 -2.69 21.76 32.25
C ILE A 193 -1.45 21.90 33.15
N THR A 194 -0.35 21.20 32.83
CA THR A 194 0.91 21.29 33.59
C THR A 194 1.47 22.71 33.62
N GLU A 195 1.42 23.41 32.49
CA GLU A 195 1.86 24.81 32.36
C GLU A 195 0.84 25.83 32.89
N LYS A 196 -0.30 25.37 33.44
CA LYS A 196 -1.39 26.21 33.98
C LYS A 196 -1.90 27.28 32.99
N GLN A 197 -1.86 26.95 31.70
CA GLN A 197 -2.43 27.78 30.65
C GLN A 197 -3.95 27.81 30.80
N ASP A 198 -4.55 28.95 30.48
CA ASP A 198 -5.95 29.25 30.75
C ASP A 198 -6.78 29.46 29.46
N SER A 199 -6.27 28.91 28.36
CA SER A 199 -6.91 28.88 27.04
C SER A 199 -6.96 27.45 26.52
N MET A 200 -8.07 27.10 25.88
CA MET A 200 -8.28 25.80 25.25
C MET A 200 -7.35 25.63 24.03
N PRO A 201 -6.77 24.44 23.80
CA PRO A 201 -5.97 24.18 22.61
C PRO A 201 -6.84 24.13 21.37
N PHE A 202 -6.21 24.30 20.21
CA PHE A 202 -6.87 24.23 18.90
C PHE A 202 -7.65 22.92 18.70
N TYR A 203 -7.16 21.81 19.25
CA TYR A 203 -7.82 20.51 19.15
C TYR A 203 -9.19 20.43 19.84
N CYS A 204 -9.49 21.37 20.74
CA CYS A 204 -10.79 21.44 21.41
C CYS A 204 -11.82 22.30 20.65
N MET A 205 -11.43 22.91 19.53
CA MET A 205 -12.32 23.72 18.72
C MET A 205 -13.30 22.86 17.91
N GLU A 206 -14.47 23.42 17.59
CA GLU A 206 -15.52 22.75 16.82
C GLU A 206 -15.01 22.22 15.47
N SER A 207 -14.09 22.93 14.82
CA SER A 207 -13.47 22.51 13.56
C SER A 207 -12.72 21.17 13.67
N THR A 208 -12.09 20.89 14.81
CA THR A 208 -11.46 19.59 15.07
C THR A 208 -12.51 18.53 15.38
N LEU A 209 -13.50 18.85 16.20
CA LEU A 209 -14.58 17.93 16.57
C LEU A 209 -15.41 17.48 15.35
N LYS A 210 -15.65 18.38 14.39
CA LYS A 210 -16.36 18.10 13.13
C LYS A 210 -15.68 17.02 12.29
N LYS A 211 -14.34 16.93 12.32
CA LYS A 211 -13.62 15.87 11.58
C LYS A 211 -14.02 14.47 12.04
N PHE A 212 -14.35 14.30 13.33
CA PHE A 212 -14.83 13.02 13.84
C PHE A 212 -16.26 12.73 13.37
N ASP A 213 -17.12 13.75 13.27
CA ASP A 213 -18.48 13.62 12.75
C ASP A 213 -18.51 13.27 11.27
N GLU A 214 -17.63 13.87 10.47
CA GLU A 214 -17.47 13.60 9.04
C GLU A 214 -17.10 12.13 8.76
N VAL A 215 -16.35 11.50 9.66
CA VAL A 215 -16.03 10.06 9.57
C VAL A 215 -17.20 9.21 10.06
N GLY A 216 -17.82 9.59 11.19
CA GLY A 216 -19.11 9.04 11.63
C GLY A 216 -19.12 7.56 12.04
N THR A 217 -17.98 6.88 12.06
CA THR A 217 -17.85 5.50 12.53
C THR A 217 -17.95 5.42 14.05
N ASP A 218 -18.21 4.23 14.59
CA ASP A 218 -18.26 4.05 16.05
C ASP A 218 -16.92 4.34 16.71
N PHE A 219 -15.81 4.01 16.04
CA PHE A 219 -14.47 4.43 16.46
C PHE A 219 -14.34 5.95 16.53
N ALA A 220 -14.79 6.67 15.48
CA ALA A 220 -14.72 8.12 15.44
C ALA A 220 -15.59 8.76 16.54
N LYS A 221 -16.79 8.23 16.79
CA LYS A 221 -17.68 8.69 17.87
C LYS A 221 -17.07 8.47 19.25
N GLU A 222 -16.48 7.30 19.49
CA GLU A 222 -15.79 6.98 20.75
C GLU A 222 -14.63 7.95 20.99
N LYS A 223 -13.76 8.13 20.00
CA LYS A 223 -12.63 9.05 20.09
C LYS A 223 -13.06 10.52 20.22
N LYS A 224 -14.15 10.92 19.58
CA LYS A 224 -14.75 12.25 19.77
C LYS A 224 -15.19 12.45 21.22
N LYS A 225 -15.86 11.45 21.81
CA LYS A 225 -16.29 11.50 23.22
C LYS A 225 -15.09 11.60 24.16
N GLU A 226 -14.06 10.80 23.94
CA GLU A 226 -12.81 10.90 24.70
C GLU A 226 -12.18 12.31 24.59
N LEU A 227 -12.13 12.88 23.38
CA LEU A 227 -11.60 14.21 23.15
C LEU A 227 -12.42 15.30 23.85
N ILE A 228 -13.76 15.24 23.75
CA ILE A 228 -14.68 16.17 24.42
C ILE A 228 -14.45 16.13 25.94
N ASN A 229 -14.34 14.93 26.53
CA ASN A 229 -14.07 14.79 27.95
C ASN A 229 -12.70 15.36 28.34
N ALA A 230 -11.66 15.09 27.56
CA ALA A 230 -10.33 15.65 27.83
C ALA A 230 -10.32 17.18 27.74
N CYS A 231 -11.01 17.74 26.75
CA CYS A 231 -11.12 19.17 26.52
C CYS A 231 -11.96 19.87 27.61
N PHE A 232 -13.21 19.46 27.80
CA PHE A 232 -14.18 20.27 28.54
C PHE A 232 -14.38 19.81 29.98
N ILE A 233 -14.00 18.56 30.31
CA ILE A 233 -13.99 18.08 31.69
C ILE A 233 -12.60 18.25 32.28
N LYS A 234 -11.60 17.52 31.77
CA LYS A 234 -10.26 17.49 32.36
C LYS A 234 -9.57 18.86 32.31
N MET A 235 -9.43 19.43 31.11
CA MET A 235 -8.83 20.76 30.95
C MET A 235 -9.79 21.87 31.38
N GLY A 236 -11.08 21.72 31.07
CA GLY A 236 -12.11 22.68 31.49
C GLY A 236 -12.10 22.91 33.01
N LYS A 237 -12.01 21.84 33.81
CA LYS A 237 -11.85 21.93 35.27
C LYS A 237 -10.66 22.81 35.67
N ALA A 238 -9.47 22.54 35.13
CA ALA A 238 -8.26 23.29 35.47
C ALA A 238 -8.39 24.79 35.16
N ILE A 239 -9.06 25.14 34.05
CA ILE A 239 -9.33 26.54 33.69
C ILE A 239 -10.38 27.15 34.62
N LEU A 240 -11.48 26.43 34.86
CA LEU A 240 -12.59 26.91 35.68
C LEU A 240 -12.17 27.15 37.13
N GLU A 241 -11.44 26.22 37.74
CA GLU A 241 -10.92 26.35 39.12
C GLU A 241 -10.08 27.61 39.30
N LYS A 242 -9.30 27.99 38.26
CA LYS A 242 -8.48 29.19 38.26
C LYS A 242 -9.30 30.46 37.99
N GLN A 243 -10.13 30.44 36.95
CA GLN A 243 -10.75 31.66 36.44
C GLN A 243 -12.06 32.02 37.14
N VAL A 244 -12.89 31.05 37.52
CA VAL A 244 -14.23 31.30 38.09
C VAL A 244 -14.18 32.18 39.35
N PRO A 245 -13.28 31.93 40.33
CA PRO A 245 -13.18 32.77 41.54
C PRO A 245 -12.78 34.21 41.25
N GLU A 246 -12.10 34.48 40.14
CA GLU A 246 -11.62 35.80 39.75
C GLU A 246 -12.62 36.58 38.87
N MET A 247 -13.73 35.97 38.45
CA MET A 247 -14.70 36.62 37.58
C MET A 247 -15.52 37.66 38.35
N LYS A 248 -15.35 38.94 38.02
CA LYS A 248 -16.16 40.04 38.56
C LYS A 248 -16.91 40.74 37.43
N GLY A 249 -18.23 40.56 37.39
CA GLY A 249 -19.13 41.31 36.51
C GLY A 249 -19.19 40.88 35.04
N PHE A 250 -18.30 39.99 34.57
CA PHE A 250 -18.37 39.42 33.22
C PHE A 250 -17.83 37.98 33.17
N CYS A 251 -18.33 37.19 32.22
CA CYS A 251 -17.83 35.84 31.95
C CYS A 251 -16.62 35.89 31.01
N ARG A 252 -15.48 35.35 31.45
CA ARG A 252 -14.28 35.26 30.60
C ARG A 252 -14.53 34.35 29.41
N TYR A 253 -13.88 34.64 28.28
CA TYR A 253 -14.08 33.89 27.04
C TYR A 253 -13.85 32.37 27.22
N SER A 254 -12.73 31.96 27.80
CA SER A 254 -12.42 30.54 28.04
C SER A 254 -13.48 29.84 28.90
N VAL A 255 -13.95 30.50 29.95
CA VAL A 255 -15.05 30.00 30.80
C VAL A 255 -16.35 29.88 30.00
N LYS A 256 -16.69 30.89 29.19
CA LYS A 256 -17.92 30.87 28.36
C LYS A 256 -17.91 29.71 27.35
N GLU A 257 -16.76 29.44 26.74
CA GLU A 257 -16.63 28.33 25.79
C GLU A 257 -16.79 26.96 26.48
N ILE A 258 -16.14 26.76 27.64
CA ILE A 258 -16.32 25.53 28.44
C ILE A 258 -17.77 25.39 28.88
N TYR A 259 -18.38 26.47 29.37
CA TYR A 259 -19.76 26.50 29.83
C TYR A 259 -20.76 26.08 28.75
N LYS A 260 -20.62 26.66 27.55
CA LYS A 260 -21.43 26.30 26.39
C LYS A 260 -21.22 24.84 26.00
N ALA A 261 -19.97 24.38 25.95
CA ALA A 261 -19.66 23.01 25.57
C ALA A 261 -20.23 21.98 26.56
N VAL A 262 -20.12 22.22 27.87
CA VAL A 262 -20.70 21.34 28.91
C VAL A 262 -22.21 21.21 28.73
N LYS A 263 -22.91 22.33 28.48
CA LYS A 263 -24.35 22.31 28.19
C LYS A 263 -24.67 21.62 26.86
N GLN A 264 -23.98 21.98 25.78
CA GLN A 264 -24.22 21.48 24.43
C GLN A 264 -24.02 19.96 24.32
N TYR A 265 -22.99 19.44 24.98
CA TYR A 265 -22.66 18.01 24.96
C TYR A 265 -23.22 17.25 26.16
N GLU A 266 -24.05 17.90 26.99
CA GLU A 266 -24.68 17.33 28.18
C GLU A 266 -23.68 16.60 29.09
N LEU A 267 -22.50 17.20 29.28
CA LEU A 267 -21.43 16.61 30.07
C LEU A 267 -21.81 16.66 31.55
N LYS A 268 -21.64 15.54 32.24
CA LYS A 268 -21.88 15.40 33.68
C LYS A 268 -20.61 14.95 34.36
N ASP A 269 -20.09 15.78 35.25
CA ASP A 269 -18.93 15.48 36.09
C ASP A 269 -19.01 16.33 37.35
N GLU A 270 -19.03 15.67 38.51
CA GLU A 270 -19.25 16.33 39.81
C GLU A 270 -18.27 17.48 40.06
N ALA A 271 -17.04 17.38 39.55
CA ALA A 271 -16.01 18.38 39.79
C ALA A 271 -16.19 19.64 38.92
N ILE A 272 -16.80 19.53 37.74
CA ILE A 272 -17.09 20.70 36.90
C ILE A 272 -18.49 21.25 37.18
N ASP A 273 -19.47 20.43 37.54
CA ASP A 273 -20.88 20.83 37.72
C ASP A 273 -21.01 21.97 38.76
N ALA A 274 -20.24 21.90 39.86
CA ALA A 274 -20.18 22.94 40.86
C ALA A 274 -19.59 24.26 40.31
N LEU A 275 -18.54 24.19 39.49
CA LEU A 275 -17.89 25.35 38.89
C LEU A 275 -18.77 25.99 37.81
N ILE A 276 -19.45 25.17 37.02
CA ILE A 276 -20.44 25.60 36.02
C ILE A 276 -21.60 26.32 36.70
N THR A 277 -22.10 25.79 37.82
CA THR A 277 -23.14 26.44 38.63
C THR A 277 -22.67 27.80 39.15
N GLN A 278 -21.42 27.90 39.63
CA GLN A 278 -20.84 29.18 40.08
C GLN A 278 -20.66 30.18 38.92
N ALA A 279 -20.34 29.71 37.72
CA ALA A 279 -20.15 30.56 36.55
C ALA A 279 -21.47 31.05 35.91
N ALA A 280 -22.57 30.31 36.09
CA ALA A 280 -23.86 30.56 35.44
C ALA A 280 -24.36 32.01 35.54
N PRO A 281 -24.34 32.71 36.70
CA PRO A 281 -24.87 34.07 36.82
C PRO A 281 -24.16 35.10 35.91
N LEU A 282 -22.94 34.82 35.48
CA LEU A 282 -22.17 35.68 34.58
C LEU A 282 -22.19 35.18 33.14
N CYS A 283 -22.29 33.87 32.92
CA CYS A 283 -22.14 33.25 31.59
C CYS A 283 -23.47 32.99 30.85
N ASP A 284 -24.62 32.98 31.54
CA ASP A 284 -25.96 32.90 30.92
C ASP A 284 -26.45 34.24 30.37
N LYS A 285 -25.73 35.34 30.64
CA LYS A 285 -25.96 36.67 30.06
C LYS A 285 -25.35 36.78 28.66
#